data_AF-A0A1M6TQF3-F1
#
_entry.id   AF-A0A1M6TQF3-F1
#
_cell.length_a   1.000
_cell.length_b   1.000
_cell.length_c   1.000
_cell.angle_alpha   90.00
_cell.angle_beta   90.00
_cell.angle_gamma   90.00
#
_symmetry.space_group_name_H-M   'P 1'
#
loop_
_entity.id
_entity.type
_entity.pdbx_description
1 polymer ?
#
loop_
_entity_poly.entity_id
_entity_poly.type
_entity_poly.pdbx_seq_one_letter_code
_entity_poly.pdbx_strand_id
1 'polypeptide(L)'
;MPSPTGSVPALSAASATIFSIGIVFLGYWGLYEPTGWRAIDVIVFVFALIGFGCLGLVPWMATSPVEPETSDARIRIARHMFLAGVVAIWLAVALSVIF
;
A
#
# COMPACT_ATOMS: atom_id res chain seq x y z
N MET A 1 -4.58 0.55 24.01
CA MET A 1 -4.19 -0.87 24.08
C MET A 1 -2.77 -0.98 23.56
N PRO A 2 -1.84 -1.54 24.34
CA PRO A 2 -0.47 -1.84 23.91
C PRO A 2 -0.47 -2.62 22.59
N SER A 3 0.38 -2.26 21.62
CA SER A 3 0.55 -3.09 20.43
C SER A 3 1.19 -4.43 20.82
N PRO A 4 0.69 -5.57 20.31
CA PRO A 4 1.30 -6.86 20.62
C PRO A 4 2.74 -6.92 20.11
N THR A 5 3.58 -7.64 20.87
CA THR A 5 4.97 -7.92 20.48
C THR A 5 5.01 -8.57 19.10
N GLY A 6 5.90 -8.09 18.22
CA GLY A 6 6.00 -8.56 16.83
C GLY A 6 5.05 -7.87 15.84
N SER A 7 4.26 -6.88 16.27
CA SER A 7 3.39 -6.10 15.37
C SER A 7 4.16 -5.35 14.26
N VAL A 8 5.36 -4.83 14.56
CA VAL A 8 6.23 -4.14 13.57
C VAL A 8 6.67 -5.07 12.43
N PRO A 9 7.33 -6.23 12.70
CA PRO A 9 7.73 -7.12 11.61
C PRO A 9 6.52 -7.71 10.86
N ALA A 10 5.42 -8.02 11.55
CA ALA A 10 4.21 -8.53 10.91
C ALA A 10 3.58 -7.52 9.94
N LEU A 11 3.43 -6.25 10.37
CA LEU A 11 2.84 -5.20 9.54
C LEU A 11 3.74 -4.83 8.36
N SER A 12 5.06 -4.74 8.58
CA SER A 12 6.03 -4.47 7.51
C SER A 12 6.07 -5.59 6.48
N ALA A 13 6.05 -6.87 6.91
CA ALA A 13 6.01 -8.02 6.00
C ALA A 13 4.72 -8.04 5.17
N ALA A 14 3.57 -7.86 5.82
CA ALA A 14 2.28 -7.78 5.12
C ALA A 14 2.27 -6.64 4.09
N SER A 15 2.80 -5.46 4.46
CA SER A 15 2.89 -4.32 3.54
C SER A 15 3.76 -4.64 2.32
N ALA A 16 4.94 -5.24 2.53
CA ALA A 16 5.84 -5.65 1.45
C ALA A 16 5.19 -6.68 0.50
N THR A 17 4.43 -7.63 1.04
CA THR A 17 3.70 -8.62 0.23
C THR A 17 2.66 -7.95 -0.68
N ILE A 18 1.81 -7.07 -0.13
CA ILE A 18 0.79 -6.37 -0.94
C ILE A 18 1.44 -5.42 -1.94
N PHE A 19 2.49 -4.73 -1.55
CA PHE A 19 3.26 -3.85 -2.44
C PHE A 19 3.82 -4.65 -3.64
N SER A 20 4.42 -5.81 -3.38
CA SER A 20 4.91 -6.72 -4.42
C SER A 20 3.80 -7.20 -5.35
N ILE A 21 2.66 -7.62 -4.81
CA ILE A 21 1.48 -8.02 -5.62
C ILE A 21 1.03 -6.86 -6.51
N GLY A 22 0.96 -5.64 -5.98
CA GLY A 22 0.59 -4.48 -6.75
C GLY A 22 1.56 -4.20 -7.91
N ILE A 23 2.88 -4.34 -7.70
CA ILE A 23 3.88 -4.16 -8.78
C ILE A 23 3.61 -5.13 -9.92
N VAL A 24 3.38 -6.41 -9.59
CA VAL A 24 3.08 -7.44 -10.58
C VAL A 24 1.78 -7.13 -11.33
N PHE A 25 0.73 -6.72 -10.61
CA PHE A 25 -0.54 -6.30 -11.20
C PHE A 25 -0.35 -5.17 -12.22
N LEU A 26 0.38 -4.12 -11.85
CA LEU A 26 0.58 -2.95 -12.70
C LEU A 26 1.47 -3.26 -13.92
N GLY A 27 2.44 -4.15 -13.75
CA GLY A 27 3.25 -4.67 -14.85
C GLY A 27 2.44 -5.47 -15.87
N TYR A 28 1.41 -6.19 -15.42
CA TYR A 28 0.50 -6.92 -16.31
C TYR A 28 -0.58 -6.04 -16.95
N TRP A 29 -1.08 -5.02 -16.23
CA TRP A 29 -2.27 -4.26 -16.65
C TRP A 29 -2.11 -3.48 -17.96
N GLY A 30 -0.92 -2.93 -18.27
CA GLY A 30 -0.80 -2.18 -19.53
C GLY A 30 0.29 -1.13 -19.61
N LEU A 31 1.26 -1.12 -18.68
CA LEU A 31 2.39 -0.17 -18.74
C LEU A 31 3.19 -0.29 -20.06
N TYR A 32 3.07 -1.42 -20.75
CA TYR A 32 3.77 -1.74 -21.99
C TYR A 32 2.88 -1.71 -23.25
N GLU A 33 1.60 -1.36 -23.14
CA GLU A 33 0.71 -1.42 -24.28
C GLU A 33 0.97 -0.23 -25.23
N PRO A 34 1.28 -0.46 -26.52
CA PRO A 34 1.66 0.60 -27.45
C PRO A 34 0.49 1.50 -27.89
N THR A 35 -0.73 1.21 -27.44
CA THR A 35 -1.91 2.05 -27.60
C THR A 35 -1.93 3.19 -26.59
N GLY A 36 -2.39 4.38 -27.00
CA GLY A 36 -2.50 5.52 -26.10
C GLY A 36 -3.35 5.21 -24.86
N TRP A 37 -2.89 5.68 -23.69
CA TRP A 37 -3.57 5.43 -22.42
C TRP A 37 -4.99 5.98 -22.45
N ARG A 38 -5.96 5.11 -22.15
CA ARG A 38 -7.34 5.52 -21.93
C ARG A 38 -7.44 6.21 -20.57
N ALA A 39 -8.49 6.99 -20.38
CA ALA A 39 -8.74 7.66 -19.11
C ALA A 39 -8.78 6.67 -17.92
N ILE A 40 -9.26 5.43 -18.16
CA ILE A 40 -9.29 4.39 -17.14
C ILE A 40 -7.90 3.89 -16.75
N ASP A 41 -6.96 3.78 -17.69
CA ASP A 41 -5.59 3.35 -17.41
C ASP A 41 -4.89 4.35 -16.49
N VAL A 42 -5.11 5.65 -16.73
CA VAL A 42 -4.62 6.73 -15.86
C VAL A 42 -5.22 6.59 -14.46
N ILE A 43 -6.52 6.32 -14.34
CA ILE A 43 -7.19 6.16 -13.05
C ILE A 43 -6.61 4.96 -12.29
N VAL A 44 -6.56 3.78 -12.91
CA VAL A 44 -6.00 2.56 -12.31
C VAL A 44 -4.55 2.79 -11.86
N PHE A 45 -3.75 3.43 -12.71
CA PHE A 45 -2.36 3.76 -12.41
C PHE A 45 -2.22 4.73 -11.23
N VAL A 46 -3.04 5.79 -11.18
CA VAL A 46 -3.03 6.75 -10.06
C VAL A 46 -3.42 6.09 -8.74
N PHE A 47 -4.46 5.25 -8.73
CA PHE A 47 -4.83 4.49 -7.53
C PHE A 47 -3.72 3.54 -7.08
N ALA A 48 -3.08 2.85 -8.03
CA ALA A 48 -1.97 1.97 -7.72
C ALA A 48 -0.76 2.72 -7.16
N LEU A 49 -0.40 3.88 -7.73
CA LEU A 49 0.68 4.74 -7.20
C LEU A 49 0.40 5.24 -5.78
N ILE A 50 -0.84 5.66 -5.50
CA ILE A 50 -1.24 6.02 -4.13
C ILE A 50 -1.09 4.81 -3.20
N GLY A 51 -1.54 3.64 -3.65
CA GLY A 51 -1.38 2.38 -2.94
C GLY A 51 0.07 2.07 -2.59
N PHE A 52 0.98 2.18 -3.57
CA PHE A 52 2.41 2.00 -3.38
C PHE A 52 3.01 3.02 -2.42
N GLY A 53 2.69 4.31 -2.57
CA GLY A 53 3.16 5.35 -1.66
C GLY A 53 2.78 5.04 -0.20
N CYS A 54 1.52 4.68 0.03
CA CYS A 54 1.04 4.30 1.36
C CYS A 54 1.74 3.05 1.90
N LEU A 55 1.79 1.96 1.14
CA LEU A 55 2.39 0.68 1.56
C LEU A 55 3.91 0.77 1.76
N GLY A 56 4.62 1.50 0.89
CA GLY A 56 6.06 1.71 1.00
C GLY A 56 6.46 2.55 2.22
N LEU A 57 5.58 3.43 2.71
CA LEU A 57 5.80 4.23 3.92
C LEU A 57 5.47 3.49 5.22
N VAL A 58 4.74 2.36 5.17
CA VAL A 58 4.38 1.57 6.36
C VAL A 58 5.61 1.12 7.15
N PRO A 59 6.65 0.51 6.56
CA PRO A 59 7.83 0.07 7.31
C PRO A 59 8.53 1.23 7.99
N TRP A 60 8.68 2.37 7.30
CA TRP A 60 9.29 3.56 7.89
C TRP A 60 8.48 4.03 9.11
N MET A 61 7.17 4.17 8.99
CA MET A 61 6.36 4.58 10.14
C MET A 61 6.38 3.58 11.28
N ALA A 62 6.43 2.28 10.97
CA ALA A 62 6.46 1.21 11.97
C ALA A 62 7.80 1.12 12.71
N THR A 63 8.92 1.53 12.09
CA THR A 63 10.27 1.46 12.68
C THR A 63 10.80 2.78 13.24
N SER A 64 10.14 3.91 12.94
CA SER A 64 10.63 5.22 13.39
C SER A 64 10.64 5.35 14.92
N PRO A 65 11.73 5.83 15.55
CA PRO A 65 11.91 5.88 17.01
C PRO A 65 10.92 6.84 17.69
N VAL A 66 10.24 6.37 18.75
CA VAL A 66 9.16 7.09 19.42
C VAL A 66 9.65 7.69 20.76
N GLU A 67 9.73 9.01 20.87
CA GLU A 67 9.65 9.70 22.16
C GLU A 67 8.18 9.72 22.61
N PRO A 68 7.75 9.18 23.78
CA PRO A 68 8.35 8.22 24.71
C PRO A 68 7.81 6.77 24.51
N GLU A 69 8.49 5.78 25.10
CA GLU A 69 8.33 4.31 24.91
C GLU A 69 6.92 3.69 25.13
N THR A 70 5.92 4.47 25.53
CA THR A 70 4.55 4.01 25.80
C THR A 70 3.54 4.35 24.69
N SER A 71 3.96 5.08 23.65
CA SER A 71 3.04 5.58 22.63
C SER A 71 2.95 4.67 21.39
N ASP A 72 1.90 3.84 21.33
CA ASP A 72 1.49 3.09 20.13
C ASP A 72 0.94 3.97 18.99
N ALA A 73 1.12 5.29 19.05
CA ALA A 73 0.56 6.21 18.06
C ALA A 73 1.08 5.91 16.65
N ARG A 74 2.38 5.64 16.49
CA ARG A 74 2.97 5.34 15.18
C ARG A 74 2.52 4.01 14.60
N ILE A 75 2.37 2.97 15.43
CA ILE A 75 1.84 1.67 14.97
C ILE A 75 0.39 1.83 14.50
N ARG A 76 -0.42 2.66 15.18
CA ARG A 76 -1.76 3.00 14.70
C ARG A 76 -1.72 3.74 13.37
N ILE A 77 -0.84 4.73 13.19
CA ILE A 77 -0.69 5.44 11.91
C ILE A 77 -0.25 4.46 10.80
N ALA A 78 0.72 3.59 11.08
CA ALA A 78 1.19 2.56 10.16
C ALA A 78 0.06 1.61 9.73
N ARG A 79 -0.85 1.22 10.65
CA ARG A 79 -2.04 0.42 10.31
C ARG A 79 -3.01 1.16 9.39
N HIS A 80 -3.25 2.45 9.62
CA HIS A 80 -4.12 3.24 8.75
C HIS A 80 -3.52 3.42 7.36
N MET A 81 -2.20 3.64 7.27
CA MET A 81 -1.51 3.70 5.99
C MET A 81 -1.53 2.37 5.26
N PHE A 82 -1.35 1.26 5.97
CA PHE A 82 -1.52 -0.07 5.41
C PHE A 82 -2.94 -0.26 4.87
N LEU A 83 -3.96 0.06 5.65
CA LEU A 83 -5.36 -0.03 5.23
C LEU A 83 -5.63 0.83 3.98
N ALA A 84 -5.20 2.09 3.99
CA ALA A 84 -5.36 3.00 2.86
C ALA A 84 -4.67 2.46 1.60
N GLY A 85 -3.45 1.94 1.75
CA GLY A 85 -2.70 1.35 0.66
C GLY A 85 -3.36 0.09 0.08
N VAL A 86 -3.81 -0.82 0.95
CA VAL A 86 -4.56 -2.02 0.56
C VAL A 86 -5.84 -1.64 -0.18
N VAL A 87 -6.64 -0.73 0.36
CA VAL A 87 -7.89 -0.28 -0.28
C VAL A 87 -7.62 0.35 -1.64
N ALA A 88 -6.60 1.20 -1.77
CA ALA A 88 -6.24 1.82 -3.04
C ALA A 88 -5.84 0.78 -4.10
N ILE A 89 -5.02 -0.22 -3.75
CA ILE A 89 -4.66 -1.31 -4.66
C ILE A 89 -5.88 -2.15 -5.04
N TRP A 90 -6.73 -2.52 -4.09
CA TRP A 90 -7.94 -3.28 -4.39
C TRP A 90 -8.95 -2.51 -5.24
N LEU A 91 -9.06 -1.18 -5.06
CA LEU A 91 -9.86 -0.33 -5.93
C LEU A 91 -9.28 -0.29 -7.34
N ALA A 92 -7.95 -0.18 -7.48
CA ALA A 92 -7.29 -0.26 -8.78
C ALA A 92 -7.62 -1.58 -9.50
N VAL A 93 -7.51 -2.72 -8.79
CA VAL A 93 -7.86 -4.05 -9.30
C VAL A 93 -9.35 -4.15 -9.64
N ALA A 94 -10.24 -3.66 -8.78
CA ALA A 94 -11.68 -3.74 -9.04
C ALA A 94 -12.07 -2.93 -10.29
N LEU A 95 -11.51 -1.73 -10.46
CA LEU A 95 -11.71 -0.91 -11.65
C LEU A 95 -11.16 -1.61 -12.90
N SER A 96 -10.05 -2.31 -12.76
CA SER A 96 -9.44 -3.08 -13.85
C SER A 96 -10.27 -4.29 -14.31
N VAL A 97 -11.19 -4.79 -13.48
CA VAL A 97 -12.05 -5.93 -13.86
C VAL A 97 -13.35 -5.45 -14.50
N ILE A 98 -13.82 -4.25 -14.15
CA ILE A 98 -15.08 -3.69 -14.64
C ILE A 98 -14.95 -3.13 -16.06
N PHE A 99 -13.77 -2.68 -16.45
CA PHE A 99 -13.50 -1.94 -17.69
C PHE A 99 -12.38 -2.58 -18.50
#